data_AF-A0A132A9C4-F1
#
_entry.id   AF-A0A132A9C4-F1
#
_cell.length_a   1.000
_cell.length_b   1.000
_cell.length_c   1.000
_cell.angle_alpha   90.00
_cell.angle_beta   90.00
_cell.angle_gamma   90.00
#
_symmetry.space_group_name_H-M   'P 1'
#
loop_
_entity.id
_entity.type
_entity.pdbx_description
1 polymer ?
#
loop_
_entity_poly.entity_id
_entity_poly.type
_entity_poly.pdbx_seq_one_letter_code
_entity_poly.pdbx_strand_id
1 'polypeptide(L)'
;MSVPSNRDHHFQNLRDRYTNCTYVDGNLELTWLQDKNLDLSFLQYIREVTGYVLISHVDVKRIVLPSLQIIRGRSLFKLNVRDEEFALMVTLSKMENLEAPSLRDILAGNVGFFNNYNLCHIRTLNWDEILSGPGAKTIYVYNFTQPERACMY
;
A
#
# COMPACT_ATOMS: atom_id res chain seq x y z
N MET A 1 -8.61 9.42 8.77
CA MET A 1 -8.24 9.72 7.38
C MET A 1 -9.18 10.79 6.85
N SER A 2 -8.66 11.86 6.25
CA SER A 2 -9.47 12.91 5.63
C SER A 2 -9.91 12.50 4.23
N VAL A 3 -11.13 12.89 3.84
CA VAL A 3 -11.62 12.76 2.46
C VAL A 3 -11.25 14.05 1.72
N PRO A 4 -10.57 13.98 0.56
CA PRO A 4 -10.26 15.18 -0.21
C PRO A 4 -11.54 15.82 -0.76
N SER A 5 -11.65 17.14 -0.64
CA SER A 5 -12.78 17.90 -1.19
C SER A 5 -12.78 17.93 -2.72
N ASN A 6 -11.60 17.93 -3.33
CA ASN A 6 -11.41 17.84 -4.77
C ASN A 6 -10.37 16.74 -5.08
N ARG A 7 -10.81 15.71 -5.82
CA ARG A 7 -10.00 14.53 -6.13
C ARG A 7 -8.93 14.78 -7.19
N ASP A 8 -9.21 15.67 -8.14
CA ASP A 8 -8.24 16.01 -9.20
C ASP A 8 -7.06 16.79 -8.60
N HIS A 9 -7.37 17.76 -7.74
CA HIS A 9 -6.35 18.51 -7.01
C HIS A 9 -5.55 17.59 -6.06
N HIS A 10 -6.21 16.64 -5.40
CA HIS A 10 -5.55 15.63 -4.57
C HIS A 10 -4.58 14.77 -5.37
N PHE A 11 -4.99 14.29 -6.55
CA PHE A 11 -4.12 13.53 -7.44
C PHE A 11 -2.93 14.36 -7.93
N GLN A 12 -3.15 15.62 -8.32
CA GLN A 12 -2.07 16.53 -8.71
C GLN A 12 -1.05 16.71 -7.58
N ASN A 13 -1.50 16.90 -6.34
CA ASN A 13 -0.60 17.00 -5.18
C ASN A 13 0.23 15.73 -4.95
N LEU A 14 -0.37 14.54 -5.12
CA LEU A 14 0.36 13.28 -5.02
C LEU A 14 1.42 13.18 -6.12
N ARG A 15 1.04 13.48 -7.37
CA ARG A 15 1.96 13.46 -8.50
C ARG A 15 3.11 14.43 -8.28
N ASP A 16 2.82 15.67 -7.95
CA ASP A 16 3.84 16.72 -7.81
C ASP A 16 4.77 16.45 -6.62
N ARG A 17 4.25 15.83 -5.54
CA ARG A 17 5.04 15.42 -4.37
C ARG A 17 6.03 14.28 -4.68
N TYR A 18 5.62 13.30 -5.48
CA TYR A 18 6.38 12.07 -5.66
C TYR A 18 7.10 11.95 -7.01
N THR A 19 6.86 12.86 -7.96
CA THR A 19 7.58 12.88 -9.24
C THR A 19 9.09 13.02 -9.00
N ASN A 20 9.87 12.10 -9.57
CA ASN A 20 11.33 12.00 -9.40
C ASN A 20 11.80 11.82 -7.94
N CYS A 21 10.90 11.45 -7.02
CA CYS A 21 11.26 11.14 -5.65
C CYS A 21 11.86 9.73 -5.56
N THR A 22 13.04 9.60 -4.93
CA THR A 22 13.66 8.31 -4.65
C THR A 22 13.57 7.90 -3.18
N TYR A 23 13.35 8.86 -2.29
CA TYR A 23 13.38 8.68 -0.85
C TYR A 23 12.27 9.50 -0.22
N VAL A 24 11.30 8.82 0.40
CA VAL A 24 10.17 9.46 1.09
C VAL A 24 10.53 9.60 2.56
N ASP A 25 10.86 10.81 2.98
CA ASP A 25 11.00 11.13 4.41
C ASP A 25 9.63 11.38 5.05
N GLY A 26 9.03 10.31 5.54
CA GLY A 26 7.68 10.28 6.09
C GLY A 26 6.89 9.11 5.51
N ASN A 27 5.59 9.32 5.35
CA ASN A 27 4.67 8.28 4.90
C ASN A 27 4.36 8.42 3.41
N LEU A 28 4.17 7.28 2.73
CA LEU A 28 3.61 7.23 1.39
C LEU A 28 2.12 6.89 1.49
N GLU A 29 1.26 7.86 1.20
CA GLU A 29 -0.20 7.70 1.31
C GLU A 29 -0.89 7.83 -0.06
N LEU A 30 -1.25 6.70 -0.65
CA LEU A 30 -2.04 6.64 -1.87
C LEU A 30 -3.50 6.46 -1.48
N THR A 31 -4.26 7.56 -1.51
CA THR A 31 -5.66 7.54 -1.06
C THR A 31 -6.61 8.16 -2.06
N TRP A 32 -7.87 7.70 -2.09
CA TRP A 32 -8.96 8.32 -2.85
C TRP A 32 -8.73 8.44 -4.36
N LEU A 33 -8.05 7.46 -4.95
CA LEU A 33 -7.76 7.37 -6.39
C LEU A 33 -8.82 6.49 -7.08
N GLN A 34 -9.96 7.08 -7.46
CA GLN A 34 -11.13 6.35 -7.94
C GLN A 34 -11.17 6.14 -9.46
N ASP A 35 -10.45 6.95 -10.23
CA ASP A 35 -10.32 6.72 -11.67
C ASP A 35 -9.33 5.58 -11.92
N LYS A 36 -9.82 4.52 -12.59
CA LYS A 36 -9.05 3.31 -12.88
C LYS A 36 -7.91 3.54 -13.86
N ASN A 37 -7.95 4.63 -14.61
CA ASN A 37 -7.01 4.95 -15.69
C ASN A 37 -5.92 5.95 -15.28
N LEU A 38 -5.84 6.31 -13.98
CA LEU A 38 -4.79 7.20 -13.50
C LEU A 38 -3.41 6.60 -13.72
N ASP A 39 -2.51 7.41 -14.27
CA ASP A 39 -1.10 7.05 -14.40
C ASP A 39 -0.36 7.34 -13.09
N LEU A 40 0.16 6.27 -12.48
CA LEU A 40 0.96 6.31 -11.26
C LEU A 40 2.47 6.14 -11.53
N SER A 41 2.91 6.32 -12.79
CA SER A 41 4.32 6.22 -13.20
C SER A 41 5.27 7.12 -12.39
N PHE A 42 4.76 8.21 -11.81
CA PHE A 42 5.54 9.08 -10.92
C PHE A 42 6.08 8.36 -9.67
N LEU A 43 5.53 7.20 -9.30
CA LEU A 43 6.02 6.38 -8.18
C LEU A 43 7.24 5.52 -8.53
N GLN A 44 7.62 5.43 -9.81
CA GLN A 44 8.57 4.43 -10.30
C GLN A 44 9.97 4.51 -9.67
N TYR A 45 10.37 5.68 -9.19
CA TYR A 45 11.70 5.92 -8.65
C TYR A 45 11.80 5.78 -7.13
N ILE A 46 10.68 5.66 -6.42
CA ILE A 46 10.68 5.55 -4.96
C ILE A 46 11.38 4.25 -4.58
N ARG A 47 12.51 4.37 -3.88
CA ARG A 47 13.31 3.24 -3.39
C ARG A 47 13.09 2.96 -1.92
N GLU A 48 12.78 3.99 -1.15
CA GLU A 48 12.72 3.88 0.28
C GLU A 48 11.64 4.81 0.87
N VAL A 49 10.94 4.31 1.87
CA VAL A 49 9.97 5.06 2.69
C VAL A 49 10.37 4.95 4.15
N THR A 50 10.57 6.08 4.84
CA THR A 50 11.00 6.06 6.24
C THR A 50 9.89 5.72 7.22
N GLY A 51 8.65 6.11 6.90
CA GLY A 51 7.45 5.81 7.68
C GLY A 51 6.72 4.57 7.19
N TYR A 52 5.39 4.67 7.06
CA TYR A 52 4.53 3.62 6.53
C TYR A 52 4.09 3.91 5.08
N VAL A 53 3.61 2.86 4.42
CA VAL A 53 2.91 2.90 3.13
C VAL A 53 1.43 2.58 3.37
N LEU A 54 0.54 3.49 2.99
CA LEU A 54 -0.91 3.33 3.08
C LEU A 54 -1.52 3.42 1.69
N ILE A 55 -2.31 2.41 1.33
CA ILE A 55 -3.13 2.38 0.12
C ILE A 55 -4.59 2.22 0.54
N SER A 56 -5.42 3.25 0.32
CA SER A 56 -6.79 3.26 0.84
C SER A 56 -7.79 3.92 -0.12
N HIS A 57 -8.93 3.29 -0.39
CA HIS A 57 -9.91 3.79 -1.37
C HIS A 57 -9.31 4.03 -2.77
N VAL A 58 -8.52 3.07 -3.27
CA VAL A 58 -7.91 3.10 -4.60
C VAL A 58 -8.57 2.09 -5.54
N ASP A 59 -9.05 2.56 -6.69
CA ASP A 59 -9.69 1.75 -7.73
C ASP A 59 -8.79 1.56 -8.96
N VAL A 60 -7.61 2.22 -9.00
CA VAL A 60 -6.56 1.96 -10.00
C VAL A 60 -6.24 0.47 -10.03
N LYS A 61 -6.29 -0.15 -11.21
CA LYS A 61 -6.19 -1.61 -11.34
C LYS A 61 -4.89 -2.18 -10.79
N ARG A 62 -3.77 -1.53 -11.08
CA ARG A 62 -2.43 -1.99 -10.69
C ARG A 62 -1.65 -0.85 -10.11
N ILE A 63 -1.09 -1.05 -8.93
CA ILE A 63 -0.14 -0.13 -8.32
C ILE A 63 1.22 -0.79 -8.40
N VAL A 64 2.13 -0.17 -9.15
CA VAL A 64 3.48 -0.70 -9.38
C VAL A 64 4.50 0.22 -8.69
N LEU A 65 5.27 -0.35 -7.78
CA LEU A 65 6.36 0.29 -7.04
C LEU A 65 7.67 -0.45 -7.39
N PRO A 66 8.16 -0.29 -8.64
CA PRO A 66 9.19 -1.17 -9.20
C PRO A 66 10.54 -1.02 -8.49
N SER A 67 10.84 0.18 -7.99
CA SER A 67 12.11 0.48 -7.31
C SER A 67 12.04 0.37 -5.79
N LEU A 68 10.86 0.20 -5.19
CA LEU A 68 10.71 0.23 -3.73
C LEU A 68 11.40 -0.99 -3.13
N GLN A 69 12.39 -0.74 -2.27
CA GLN A 69 13.24 -1.75 -1.65
C GLN A 69 12.98 -1.88 -0.16
N ILE A 70 12.78 -0.75 0.53
CA ILE A 70 12.75 -0.71 1.99
C ILE A 70 11.58 0.15 2.49
N ILE A 71 10.81 -0.39 3.43
CA ILE A 71 9.90 0.38 4.29
C ILE A 71 10.47 0.33 5.71
N ARG A 72 10.93 1.46 6.24
CA ARG A 72 11.61 1.46 7.54
C ARG A 72 10.65 1.35 8.73
N GLY A 73 9.42 1.83 8.62
CA GLY A 73 8.44 1.78 9.72
C GLY A 73 8.83 2.63 10.94
N ARG A 74 9.52 3.78 10.75
CA ARG A 74 9.79 4.73 11.86
C ARG A 74 8.52 5.34 12.44
N SER A 75 7.49 5.46 11.61
CA SER A 75 6.11 5.76 11.96
C SER A 75 5.24 4.65 11.40
N LEU A 76 4.21 4.26 12.16
CA LEU A 76 3.30 3.17 11.81
C LEU A 76 1.86 3.67 11.76
N PHE A 77 1.08 3.12 10.85
CA PHE A 77 -0.34 3.43 10.72
C PHE A 77 -1.15 2.68 11.77
N LYS A 78 -2.05 3.40 12.44
CA LYS A 78 -2.91 2.85 13.51
C LYS A 78 -4.37 2.92 13.09
N LEU A 79 -5.10 1.83 13.33
CA LEU A 79 -6.55 1.84 13.28
C LEU A 79 -7.09 2.01 14.70
N ASN A 80 -8.08 2.89 14.89
CA ASN A 80 -8.68 3.12 16.21
C ASN A 80 -9.34 1.88 16.84
N VAL A 81 -9.57 0.83 16.04
CA VAL A 81 -10.30 -0.38 16.42
C VAL A 81 -9.37 -1.60 16.59
N ARG A 82 -8.04 -1.41 16.51
CA ARG A 82 -7.03 -2.48 16.60
C ARG A 82 -5.78 -1.98 17.32
N ASP A 83 -5.15 -2.90 18.03
CA ASP A 83 -3.87 -2.62 18.71
C ASP A 83 -2.67 -2.75 17.75
N GLU A 84 -2.86 -3.38 16.59
CA GLU A 84 -1.79 -3.56 15.62
C GLU A 84 -1.45 -2.28 14.87
N GLU A 85 -0.14 -2.05 14.72
CA GLU A 85 0.42 -0.93 13.98
C GLU A 85 1.05 -1.43 12.68
N PHE A 86 0.86 -0.71 11.57
CA PHE A 86 1.19 -1.20 10.23
C PHE A 86 2.23 -0.34 9.52
N ALA A 87 3.24 -0.98 8.94
CA ALA A 87 4.18 -0.32 8.02
C ALA A 87 3.74 -0.41 6.57
N LEU A 88 2.98 -1.43 6.21
CA LEU A 88 2.27 -1.50 4.93
C LEU A 88 0.82 -1.85 5.21
N MET A 89 -0.09 -0.99 4.74
CA MET A 89 -1.52 -1.26 4.85
C MET A 89 -2.22 -0.98 3.53
N VAL A 90 -2.97 -1.98 3.04
CA VAL A 90 -3.88 -1.84 1.90
C VAL A 90 -5.29 -2.09 2.38
N THR A 91 -6.20 -1.13 2.19
CA THR A 91 -7.55 -1.22 2.73
C THR A 91 -8.60 -0.61 1.81
N LEU A 92 -9.83 -1.14 1.86
CA LEU A 92 -11.01 -0.58 1.20
C LEU A 92 -10.78 -0.22 -0.28
N SER A 93 -9.94 -0.99 -0.97
CA SER A 93 -9.50 -0.71 -2.34
C SER A 93 -10.01 -1.78 -3.30
N LYS A 94 -10.23 -1.38 -4.57
CA LYS A 94 -10.68 -2.27 -5.65
C LYS A 94 -9.58 -2.60 -6.66
N MET A 95 -8.34 -2.22 -6.34
CA MET A 95 -7.13 -2.63 -7.06
C MET A 95 -7.05 -4.16 -7.20
N GLU A 96 -6.49 -4.60 -8.32
CA GLU A 96 -6.27 -6.01 -8.65
C GLU A 96 -4.88 -6.45 -8.16
N ASN A 97 -3.83 -5.64 -8.37
CA ASN A 97 -2.46 -6.01 -7.98
C ASN A 97 -1.70 -4.88 -7.30
N LEU A 98 -0.90 -5.26 -6.29
CA LEU A 98 0.20 -4.48 -5.74
C LEU A 98 1.51 -5.14 -6.16
N GLU A 99 2.28 -4.46 -7.01
CA GLU A 99 3.52 -5.00 -7.56
C GLU A 99 4.71 -4.22 -6.99
N ALA A 100 5.46 -4.84 -6.08
CA ALA A 100 6.68 -4.27 -5.51
C ALA A 100 7.85 -5.27 -5.62
N PRO A 101 8.31 -5.59 -6.84
CA PRO A 101 9.25 -6.69 -7.09
C PRO A 101 10.63 -6.49 -6.47
N SER A 102 11.00 -5.24 -6.15
CA SER A 102 12.27 -4.91 -5.49
C SER A 102 12.18 -4.87 -3.97
N LEU A 103 10.99 -5.05 -3.38
CA LEU A 103 10.78 -4.93 -1.94
C LEU A 103 11.46 -6.10 -1.22
N ARG A 104 12.38 -5.78 -0.32
CA ARG A 104 13.21 -6.76 0.39
C ARG A 104 13.09 -6.66 1.90
N ASP A 105 12.82 -5.46 2.42
CA ASP A 105 12.82 -5.24 3.87
C ASP A 105 11.68 -4.33 4.32
N ILE A 106 10.93 -4.82 5.30
CA ILE A 106 10.05 -4.03 6.17
C ILE A 106 10.63 -4.14 7.58
N LEU A 107 11.29 -3.07 8.03
CA LEU A 107 12.15 -3.12 9.22
C LEU A 107 11.40 -3.12 10.55
N ALA A 108 10.18 -2.57 10.56
CA ALA A 108 9.33 -2.49 11.75
C ALA A 108 7.86 -2.40 11.33
N GLY A 109 6.95 -2.88 12.19
CA GLY A 109 5.50 -2.82 11.97
C GLY A 109 4.94 -4.00 11.16
N ASN A 110 3.61 -4.14 11.20
CA ASN A 110 2.90 -5.23 10.54
C ASN A 110 2.58 -4.91 9.08
N VAL A 111 2.23 -5.95 8.31
CA VAL A 111 1.63 -5.82 6.99
C VAL A 111 0.15 -6.16 7.08
N GLY A 112 -0.72 -5.35 6.47
CA GLY A 112 -2.17 -5.47 6.63
C GLY A 112 -2.95 -5.33 5.34
N PHE A 113 -3.80 -6.30 5.04
CA PHE A 113 -4.72 -6.30 3.90
C PHE A 113 -6.16 -6.40 4.39
N PHE A 114 -6.94 -5.32 4.23
CA PHE A 114 -8.27 -5.20 4.81
C PHE A 114 -9.34 -4.87 3.76
N ASN A 115 -10.26 -5.80 3.52
CA ASN A 115 -11.43 -5.58 2.67
C ASN A 115 -11.06 -5.05 1.26
N ASN A 116 -10.09 -5.71 0.60
CA ASN A 116 -9.74 -5.42 -0.79
C ASN A 116 -10.35 -6.50 -1.70
N TYR A 117 -11.46 -6.17 -2.36
CA TYR A 117 -12.31 -7.17 -3.02
C TYR A 117 -11.66 -7.87 -4.22
N ASN A 118 -10.82 -7.15 -4.98
CA ASN A 118 -10.19 -7.66 -6.20
C ASN A 118 -8.70 -8.01 -6.03
N LEU A 119 -8.12 -7.83 -4.84
CA LEU A 119 -6.67 -7.93 -4.66
C LEU A 119 -6.19 -9.38 -4.82
N CYS A 120 -5.26 -9.58 -5.76
CA CYS A 120 -4.72 -10.86 -6.16
C CYS A 120 -3.25 -11.02 -5.80
N HIS A 121 -2.78 -12.28 -5.77
CA HIS A 121 -1.40 -12.74 -5.56
C HIS A 121 -0.70 -12.31 -4.27
N ILE A 122 -1.27 -11.42 -3.48
CA ILE A 122 -0.65 -10.92 -2.26
C ILE A 122 -0.42 -12.01 -1.20
N ARG A 123 -1.27 -13.05 -1.22
CA ARG A 123 -1.19 -14.23 -0.35
C ARG A 123 -0.16 -15.26 -0.84
N THR A 124 0.35 -15.15 -2.07
CA THR A 124 1.37 -16.07 -2.60
C THR A 124 2.79 -15.61 -2.28
N LEU A 125 2.95 -14.40 -1.74
CA LEU A 125 4.24 -13.85 -1.34
C LEU A 125 4.65 -14.42 0.02
N ASN A 126 5.93 -14.78 0.17
CA ASN A 126 6.49 -15.16 1.46
C ASN A 126 6.85 -13.90 2.27
N TRP A 127 5.88 -13.36 2.99
CA TRP A 127 6.09 -12.14 3.79
C TRP A 127 7.12 -12.30 4.90
N ASP A 128 7.37 -13.52 5.38
CA ASP A 128 8.37 -13.79 6.40
C ASP A 128 9.80 -13.52 5.89
N GLU A 129 10.03 -13.55 4.57
CA GLU A 129 11.30 -13.15 3.96
C GLU A 129 11.46 -11.63 3.83
N ILE A 130 10.37 -10.88 3.91
CA ILE A 130 10.34 -9.41 3.75
C ILE A 130 10.25 -8.71 5.11
N LEU A 131 9.58 -9.32 6.08
CA LEU A 131 9.38 -8.77 7.42
C LEU A 131 10.59 -9.03 8.31
N SER A 132 11.37 -7.98 8.54
CA SER A 132 12.58 -8.04 9.38
C SER A 132 12.32 -7.61 10.84
N GLY A 133 11.15 -7.03 11.11
CA GLY A 133 10.77 -6.53 12.44
C GLY A 133 10.43 -7.64 13.45
N PRO A 134 10.89 -7.56 14.71
CA PRO A 134 10.59 -8.57 15.72
C PRO A 134 9.08 -8.63 16.02
N GLY A 135 8.49 -9.82 15.87
CA GLY A 135 7.06 -10.03 16.09
C GLY A 135 6.15 -9.42 15.02
N ALA A 136 6.71 -8.91 13.91
CA ALA A 136 5.94 -8.45 12.77
C ALA A 136 5.17 -9.63 12.16
N LYS A 137 3.91 -9.38 11.80
CA LYS A 137 3.03 -10.37 11.18
C LYS A 137 2.30 -9.78 9.99
N THR A 138 1.86 -10.66 9.10
CA THR A 138 0.94 -10.30 8.02
C THR A 138 -0.50 -10.61 8.42
N ILE A 139 -1.38 -9.62 8.30
CA ILE A 139 -2.79 -9.71 8.69
C ILE A 139 -3.66 -9.58 7.44
N TYR A 140 -4.60 -10.50 7.30
CA TYR A 140 -5.60 -10.49 6.23
C TYR A 140 -7.00 -10.46 6.83
N VAL A 141 -7.82 -9.51 6.38
CA VAL A 141 -9.22 -9.39 6.77
C VAL A 141 -10.07 -9.22 5.52
N TYR A 142 -11.03 -10.12 5.35
CA TYR A 142 -11.97 -10.09 4.24
C TYR A 142 -13.38 -10.32 4.78
N ASN A 143 -14.14 -9.24 4.92
CA ASN A 143 -15.47 -9.26 5.54
C ASN A 143 -16.61 -9.08 4.52
N PHE A 144 -16.38 -9.37 3.24
CA PHE A 144 -17.45 -9.34 2.23
C PHE A 144 -18.30 -10.61 2.28
N THR A 145 -19.56 -10.49 1.87
CA THR A 145 -20.48 -11.64 1.80
C THR A 145 -20.16 -12.57 0.63
N GLN A 146 -19.57 -12.06 -0.45
CA GLN A 146 -19.12 -12.86 -1.59
C GLN A 146 -17.74 -13.46 -1.32
N PRO A 147 -17.46 -14.70 -1.75
CA PRO A 147 -16.13 -15.30 -1.59
C PRO A 147 -15.04 -14.49 -2.31
N GLU A 148 -13.80 -14.59 -1.83
CA GLU A 148 -12.63 -14.08 -2.53
C GLU A 148 -12.58 -14.64 -3.96
N ARG A 149 -12.28 -13.79 -4.94
CA ARG A 149 -12.24 -14.19 -6.35
C ARG A 149 -11.05 -15.11 -6.60
N ALA A 150 -11.24 -16.11 -7.46
CA ALA A 150 -10.13 -16.88 -7.99
C ALA A 150 -9.29 -15.98 -8.91
N CYS A 151 -8.03 -15.77 -8.55
CA CYS A 151 -7.07 -15.08 -9.40
C CYS A 151 -6.48 -16.08 -10.39
N MET A 152 -6.58 -15.80 -11.69
CA MET A 152 -5.84 -16.56 -12.69
C MET A 152 -4.38 -16.09 -12.68
N TYR A 153 -3.45 -17.02 -12.92
CA TYR A 153 -2.01 -16.77 -12.99
C TYR A 153 -1.61 -16.00 -14.24
#